data_AF-A0A1V3WDZ0-F1
#
_entry.id   AF-A0A1V3WDZ0-F1
#
_cell.length_a   1.000
_cell.length_b   1.000
_cell.length_c   1.000
_cell.angle_alpha   90.00
_cell.angle_beta   90.00
_cell.angle_gamma   90.00
#
_symmetry.space_group_name_H-M   'P 1'
#
loop_
_entity.id
_entity.type
_entity.pdbx_description
1 polymer ?
#
loop_
_entity_poly.entity_id
_entity_poly.type
_entity_poly.pdbx_seq_one_letter_code
_entity_poly.pdbx_strand_id
1 'polypeptide(L)'
;MLAGLPEVLARLPKHLRFMLGAQIQNRLAAGWLPEQILDKLCQPMPADLQRPWRLALWRLHHNVPGAGPRLRPLQRAWEQHARHEARQAQERTTAHWYAQVAAATSPAGRAELLKAHEAKFGRPVDPMAALAAAGRRVNRLFPQMPLAAALTRWAAETLARIPAKPVACEEVSDSGPISTDLLMDLAISGGCQCMVCGSHRATMRPELPLKSMVCDQCWPVIAAELAGEDEDAHDGHEWVAA
;
A
#
# COMPACT_ATOMS: atom_id res chain seq x y z
N MET A 1 29.23 4.19 -32.01
CA MET A 1 29.51 3.14 -31.02
C MET A 1 29.96 3.85 -29.75
N LEU A 2 29.49 3.43 -28.57
CA LEU A 2 29.78 4.13 -27.31
C LEU A 2 31.27 3.96 -26.96
N ALA A 3 32.00 5.07 -26.79
CA ALA A 3 33.42 5.04 -26.42
C ALA A 3 33.57 4.65 -24.93
N GLY A 4 34.64 3.93 -24.56
CA GLY A 4 34.90 3.54 -23.17
C GLY A 4 34.30 2.20 -22.73
N LEU A 5 33.88 1.34 -23.66
CA LEU A 5 33.48 -0.03 -23.33
C LEU A 5 34.67 -0.83 -22.77
N PRO A 6 34.46 -1.73 -21.79
CA PRO A 6 35.47 -2.68 -21.34
C PRO A 6 36.04 -3.46 -22.51
N GLU A 7 37.34 -3.71 -22.49
CA GLU A 7 38.06 -4.33 -23.61
C GLU A 7 37.48 -5.69 -24.01
N VAL A 8 37.02 -6.46 -23.04
CA VAL A 8 36.35 -7.76 -23.24
C VAL A 8 35.06 -7.62 -24.07
N LEU A 9 34.31 -6.53 -23.90
CA LEU A 9 33.10 -6.23 -24.67
C LEU A 9 33.42 -5.58 -26.02
N ALA A 10 34.49 -4.79 -26.09
CA ALA A 10 34.96 -4.18 -27.33
C ALA A 10 35.49 -5.21 -28.34
N ARG A 11 36.10 -6.30 -27.85
CA ARG A 11 36.66 -7.40 -28.67
C ARG A 11 35.64 -8.47 -29.07
N LEU A 12 34.35 -8.30 -28.77
CA LEU A 12 33.32 -9.28 -29.13
C LEU A 12 33.22 -9.50 -30.67
N PRO A 13 32.81 -10.71 -31.10
CA PRO A 13 32.44 -10.98 -32.49
C PRO A 13 31.42 -9.98 -33.05
N LYS A 14 31.49 -9.68 -34.35
CA LYS A 14 30.70 -8.62 -35.02
C LYS A 14 29.19 -8.70 -34.72
N HIS A 15 28.61 -9.91 -34.76
CA HIS A 15 27.18 -10.11 -34.51
C HIS A 15 26.78 -9.78 -33.06
N LEU A 16 27.63 -10.12 -32.07
CA LEU A 16 27.40 -9.80 -30.67
C LEU A 16 27.59 -8.31 -30.37
N ARG A 17 28.55 -7.65 -31.03
CA ARG A 17 28.70 -6.19 -30.95
C ARG A 17 27.49 -5.46 -31.51
N PHE A 18 26.91 -5.96 -32.60
CA PHE A 18 25.68 -5.40 -33.16
C PHE A 18 24.50 -5.55 -32.18
N MET A 19 24.32 -6.74 -31.61
CA MET A 19 23.27 -7.00 -30.61
C MET A 19 23.42 -6.13 -29.35
N LEU A 20 24.64 -6.02 -28.82
CA LEU A 20 24.95 -5.13 -27.70
C LEU A 20 24.69 -3.66 -28.06
N GLY A 21 25.09 -3.24 -29.26
CA GLY A 21 24.85 -1.89 -29.79
C GLY A 21 23.37 -1.55 -29.89
N ALA A 22 22.54 -2.48 -30.36
CA ALA A 22 21.08 -2.32 -30.42
C ALA A 22 20.47 -2.13 -29.02
N GLN A 23 20.93 -2.91 -28.03
CA GLN A 23 20.45 -2.78 -26.65
C GLN A 23 20.89 -1.46 -26.00
N ILE A 24 22.11 -1.01 -26.28
CA ILE A 24 22.58 0.31 -25.87
C ILE A 24 21.68 1.41 -26.46
N GLN A 25 21.37 1.33 -27.76
CA GLN A 25 20.48 2.29 -28.42
C GLN A 25 19.07 2.30 -27.82
N ASN A 26 18.50 1.11 -27.53
CA ASN A 26 17.20 1.00 -26.87
C ASN A 26 17.20 1.71 -25.50
N ARG A 27 18.31 1.63 -24.74
CA ARG A 27 18.43 2.33 -23.45
C ARG A 27 18.59 3.84 -23.60
N LEU A 28 19.39 4.29 -24.57
CA LEU A 28 19.49 5.71 -24.89
C LEU A 28 18.12 6.29 -25.30
N ALA A 29 17.36 5.58 -26.13
CA ALA A 29 16.00 5.95 -26.51
C ALA A 29 15.04 5.98 -25.31
N ALA A 30 15.23 5.11 -24.32
CA ALA A 30 14.50 5.11 -23.05
C ALA A 30 14.98 6.20 -22.06
N GLY A 31 15.84 7.13 -22.49
CA GLY A 31 16.27 8.30 -21.72
C GLY A 31 17.48 8.08 -20.81
N TRP A 32 18.20 6.96 -20.97
CA TRP A 32 19.44 6.69 -20.24
C TRP A 32 20.58 7.52 -20.80
N LEU A 33 21.48 7.96 -19.91
CA LEU A 33 22.67 8.68 -20.32
C LEU A 33 23.80 7.69 -20.69
N PRO A 34 24.65 8.03 -21.68
CA PRO A 34 25.77 7.19 -22.09
C PRO A 34 26.67 6.76 -20.91
N GLU A 35 26.95 7.66 -19.98
CA GLU A 35 27.87 7.44 -18.85
C GLU A 35 27.31 6.40 -17.86
N GLN A 36 25.99 6.30 -17.73
CA GLN A 36 25.36 5.31 -16.84
C GLN A 36 25.29 3.93 -17.47
N ILE A 37 25.10 3.88 -18.78
CA ILE A 37 25.21 2.64 -19.54
C ILE A 37 26.63 2.11 -19.37
N LEU A 38 27.64 3.00 -19.47
CA LEU A 38 29.04 2.64 -19.21
C LEU A 38 29.28 2.22 -17.76
N ASP A 39 28.79 2.95 -16.76
CA ASP A 39 28.92 2.59 -15.34
C ASP A 39 28.49 1.15 -15.08
N LYS A 40 27.33 0.75 -15.62
CA LYS A 40 26.84 -0.64 -15.52
C LYS A 40 27.68 -1.64 -16.28
N LEU A 41 28.09 -1.31 -17.51
CA LEU A 41 28.89 -2.22 -18.33
C LEU A 41 30.31 -2.41 -17.77
N CYS A 42 30.87 -1.38 -17.13
CA CYS A 42 32.22 -1.36 -16.54
C CYS A 42 32.32 -1.95 -15.14
N GLN A 43 31.20 -2.35 -14.51
CA GLN A 43 31.25 -3.04 -13.22
C GLN A 43 32.15 -4.28 -13.27
N PRO A 44 32.88 -4.61 -12.18
CA PRO A 44 33.82 -5.73 -12.15
C PRO A 44 33.17 -7.02 -12.64
N MET A 45 33.88 -7.75 -13.50
CA MET A 45 33.42 -9.03 -14.04
C MET A 45 34.03 -10.17 -13.22
N PRO A 46 33.28 -11.26 -12.95
CA PRO A 46 33.86 -12.48 -12.38
C PRO A 46 35.00 -12.99 -13.25
N ALA A 47 36.08 -13.45 -12.62
CA ALA A 47 37.31 -13.85 -13.31
C ALA A 47 37.13 -15.06 -14.26
N ASP A 48 36.15 -15.90 -13.99
CA ASP A 48 35.84 -17.17 -14.68
C ASP A 48 34.69 -17.05 -15.71
N LEU A 49 34.29 -15.82 -16.05
CA LEU A 49 33.12 -15.58 -16.89
C LEU A 49 33.32 -16.00 -18.35
N GLN A 50 32.73 -17.14 -18.73
CA GLN A 50 32.79 -17.69 -20.09
C GLN A 50 32.02 -16.89 -21.14
N ARG A 51 30.96 -16.15 -20.75
CA ARG A 51 30.06 -15.44 -21.69
C ARG A 51 29.87 -13.96 -21.30
N PRO A 52 30.88 -13.10 -21.54
CA PRO A 52 30.84 -11.68 -21.15
C PRO A 52 29.66 -10.89 -21.72
N TRP A 53 29.27 -11.20 -22.96
CA TRP A 53 28.15 -10.53 -23.63
C TRP A 53 26.80 -10.79 -22.94
N ARG A 54 26.59 -11.99 -22.38
CA ARG A 54 25.33 -12.32 -21.67
C ARG A 54 25.20 -11.52 -20.39
N LEU A 55 26.30 -11.36 -19.66
CA LEU A 55 26.34 -10.53 -18.46
C LEU A 55 26.08 -9.07 -18.81
N ALA A 56 26.68 -8.55 -19.89
CA ALA A 56 26.41 -7.19 -20.36
C ALA A 56 24.93 -6.98 -20.67
N LEU A 57 24.29 -7.90 -21.40
CA LEU A 57 22.86 -7.84 -21.68
C LEU A 57 22.01 -7.91 -20.42
N TRP A 58 22.31 -8.85 -19.52
CA TRP A 58 21.61 -8.98 -18.25
C TRP A 58 21.72 -7.69 -17.42
N ARG A 59 22.90 -7.09 -17.34
CA ARG A 59 23.12 -5.81 -16.64
C ARG A 59 22.28 -4.68 -17.24
N LEU A 60 22.20 -4.60 -18.57
CA LEU A 60 21.35 -3.61 -19.26
C LEU A 60 19.85 -3.90 -19.13
N HIS A 61 19.46 -5.13 -18.81
CA HIS A 61 18.06 -5.53 -18.67
C HIS A 61 17.55 -5.39 -17.24
N HIS A 62 18.33 -5.83 -16.25
CA HIS A 62 17.88 -5.96 -14.86
C HIS A 62 18.43 -4.88 -13.92
N ASN A 63 19.59 -4.30 -14.20
CA ASN A 63 20.26 -3.38 -13.27
C ASN A 63 20.06 -1.90 -13.63
N VAL A 64 18.96 -1.61 -14.31
CA VAL A 64 18.65 -0.32 -14.94
C VAL A 64 17.37 0.24 -14.29
N PRO A 65 17.42 0.70 -13.03
CA PRO A 65 16.23 1.11 -12.29
C PRO A 65 15.68 2.49 -12.70
N GLY A 66 14.38 2.54 -13.01
CA GLY A 66 13.57 3.75 -13.21
C GLY A 66 13.68 4.40 -14.60
N ALA A 67 12.87 5.44 -14.83
CA ALA A 67 13.10 6.33 -15.98
C ALA A 67 14.55 6.84 -15.91
N GLY A 68 15.23 6.92 -17.06
CA GLY A 68 16.63 7.35 -17.10
C GLY A 68 16.85 8.67 -16.33
N PRO A 69 18.09 9.00 -15.94
CA PRO A 69 18.43 10.07 -14.98
C PRO A 69 17.96 11.45 -15.43
N ARG A 70 17.73 11.67 -16.73
CA ARG A 70 17.14 12.91 -17.23
C ARG A 70 15.69 13.08 -16.82
N LEU A 71 14.95 11.97 -16.75
CA LEU A 71 13.53 11.93 -16.40
C LEU A 71 13.30 11.73 -14.90
N ARG A 72 14.27 11.18 -14.16
CA ARG A 72 14.15 10.94 -12.72
C ARG A 72 13.80 12.20 -11.90
N PRO A 73 14.41 13.39 -12.12
CA PRO A 73 14.02 14.61 -11.42
C PRO A 73 12.57 15.04 -11.73
N LEU A 74 12.16 14.93 -12.99
CA LEU A 74 10.80 15.26 -13.43
C LEU A 74 9.77 14.28 -12.83
N GLN A 75 10.10 12.99 -12.82
CA GLN A 75 9.29 11.96 -12.18
C GLN A 75 9.15 12.23 -10.68
N ARG A 76 10.24 12.55 -9.98
CA ARG A 76 10.19 12.89 -8.55
C ARG A 76 9.34 14.13 -8.28
N ALA A 77 9.47 15.17 -9.11
CA ALA A 77 8.65 16.38 -8.97
C ALA A 77 7.16 16.06 -9.18
N TRP A 78 6.84 15.24 -10.18
CA TRP A 78 5.48 14.78 -10.41
C TRP A 78 4.95 13.91 -9.25
N GLU A 79 5.73 12.95 -8.75
CA GLU A 79 5.37 12.10 -7.61
C GLU A 79 5.15 12.93 -6.33
N GLN A 80 5.99 13.95 -6.10
CA GLN A 80 5.83 14.87 -4.96
C GLN A 80 4.55 15.69 -5.08
N HIS A 81 4.26 16.19 -6.29
CA HIS A 81 3.04 16.92 -6.57
C HIS A 81 1.80 16.03 -6.38
N ALA A 82 1.79 14.84 -6.97
CA ALA A 82 0.71 13.86 -6.84
C ALA A 82 0.49 13.46 -5.36
N ARG A 83 1.56 13.25 -4.59
CA ARG A 83 1.47 12.99 -3.13
C ARG A 83 0.86 14.17 -2.37
N HIS A 84 1.21 15.39 -2.74
CA HIS A 84 0.67 16.59 -2.12
C HIS A 84 -0.82 16.76 -2.45
N GLU A 85 -1.22 16.59 -3.71
CA GLU A 85 -2.62 16.62 -4.13
C GLU A 85 -3.46 15.54 -3.44
N ALA A 86 -2.92 14.31 -3.35
CA ALA A 86 -3.59 13.21 -2.65
C ALA A 86 -3.81 13.52 -1.17
N ARG A 87 -2.81 14.10 -0.48
CA ARG A 87 -2.97 14.54 0.92
C ARG A 87 -4.05 15.61 1.05
N GLN A 88 -4.03 16.62 0.20
CA GLN A 88 -5.06 17.68 0.24
C GLN A 88 -6.46 17.15 -0.05
N ALA A 89 -6.61 16.23 -1.02
CA ALA A 89 -7.89 15.59 -1.30
C ALA A 89 -8.39 14.80 -0.08
N GLN A 90 -7.51 14.07 0.60
CA GLN A 90 -7.83 13.31 1.80
C GLN A 90 -8.23 14.21 2.98
N GLU A 91 -7.54 15.32 3.20
CA GLU A 91 -7.88 16.32 4.22
C GLU A 91 -9.27 16.90 3.94
N ARG A 92 -9.56 17.25 2.68
CA ARG A 92 -10.90 17.73 2.28
C ARG A 92 -11.98 16.69 2.52
N THR A 93 -11.74 15.43 2.15
CA THR A 93 -12.70 14.34 2.40
C THR A 93 -12.90 14.13 3.90
N THR A 94 -11.85 14.18 4.70
CA THR A 94 -11.94 14.02 6.16
C THR A 94 -12.72 15.17 6.79
N ALA A 95 -12.41 16.42 6.42
CA ALA A 95 -13.12 17.60 6.88
C ALA A 95 -14.60 17.56 6.49
N HIS A 96 -14.91 17.16 5.24
CA HIS A 96 -16.28 17.01 4.78
C HIS A 96 -17.08 16.01 5.63
N TRP A 97 -16.56 14.80 5.82
CA TRP A 97 -17.25 13.78 6.61
C TRP A 97 -17.35 14.15 8.09
N TYR A 98 -16.32 14.77 8.65
CA TYR A 98 -16.39 15.28 10.02
C TYR A 98 -17.50 16.35 10.16
N ALA A 99 -17.59 17.29 9.22
CA ALA A 99 -18.64 18.31 9.23
C ALA A 99 -20.04 17.69 9.16
N GLN A 100 -20.23 16.68 8.31
CA GLN A 100 -21.50 15.94 8.20
C GLN A 100 -21.87 15.23 9.52
N VAL A 101 -20.91 14.58 10.16
CA VAL A 101 -21.12 13.92 11.46
C VAL A 101 -21.42 14.96 12.54
N ALA A 102 -20.67 16.07 12.58
CA ALA A 102 -20.89 17.14 13.55
C ALA A 102 -22.25 17.83 13.38
N ALA A 103 -22.74 17.97 12.14
CA ALA A 103 -24.07 18.50 11.87
C ALA A 103 -25.18 17.50 12.25
N ALA A 104 -24.95 16.20 12.07
CA ALA A 104 -25.92 15.15 12.34
C ALA A 104 -25.98 14.69 13.81
N THR A 105 -25.04 15.11 14.66
CA THR A 105 -24.91 14.58 16.03
C THR A 105 -24.65 15.68 17.08
N SER A 106 -25.09 15.42 18.31
CA SER A 106 -24.77 16.26 19.46
C SER A 106 -23.33 15.99 19.97
N PRO A 107 -22.75 16.85 20.82
CA PRO A 107 -21.48 16.56 21.49
C PRO A 107 -21.48 15.23 22.25
N ALA A 108 -22.60 14.88 22.91
CA ALA A 108 -22.76 13.60 23.59
C ALA A 108 -22.77 12.42 22.61
N GLY A 109 -23.48 12.55 21.48
CA GLY A 109 -23.49 11.53 20.42
C GLY A 109 -22.10 11.31 19.81
N ARG A 110 -21.30 12.37 19.66
CA ARG A 110 -19.90 12.26 19.21
C ARG A 110 -19.03 11.51 20.22
N ALA A 111 -19.22 11.75 21.52
CA ALA A 111 -18.49 11.01 22.55
C ALA A 111 -18.85 9.52 22.55
N GLU A 112 -20.13 9.19 22.35
CA GLU A 112 -20.58 7.80 22.23
C GLU A 112 -20.03 7.11 20.97
N LEU A 113 -19.97 7.82 19.84
CA LEU A 113 -19.33 7.33 18.63
C LEU A 113 -17.83 7.08 18.82
N LEU A 114 -17.13 7.93 19.56
CA LEU A 114 -15.72 7.70 19.91
C LEU A 114 -15.55 6.49 20.81
N LYS A 115 -16.45 6.25 21.77
CA LYS A 115 -16.45 5.02 22.58
C LYS A 115 -16.68 3.78 21.73
N ALA A 116 -17.65 3.82 20.81
CA ALA A 116 -17.89 2.72 19.88
C ALA A 116 -16.69 2.48 18.95
N HIS A 117 -16.03 3.55 18.50
CA HIS A 117 -14.78 3.45 17.74
C HIS A 117 -13.67 2.81 18.57
N GLU A 118 -13.46 3.28 19.80
CA GLU A 118 -12.43 2.76 20.70
C GLU A 118 -12.66 1.29 21.04
N ALA A 119 -13.91 0.92 21.31
CA ALA A 119 -14.30 -0.46 21.52
C ALA A 119 -13.97 -1.37 20.33
N LYS A 120 -14.22 -0.89 19.10
CA LYS A 120 -14.05 -1.71 17.90
C LYS A 120 -12.63 -1.70 17.34
N PHE A 121 -11.89 -0.60 17.45
CA PHE A 121 -10.58 -0.42 16.78
C PHE A 121 -9.46 0.03 17.71
N GLY A 122 -9.74 0.20 19.00
CA GLY A 122 -8.82 0.81 19.95
C GLY A 122 -8.79 2.33 19.90
N ARG A 123 -8.01 2.92 20.80
CA ARG A 123 -7.98 4.36 21.05
C ARG A 123 -7.56 5.15 19.78
N PRO A 124 -8.37 6.13 19.33
CA PRO A 124 -8.06 6.89 18.14
C PRO A 124 -6.91 7.87 18.38
N VAL A 125 -5.97 7.95 17.42
CA VAL A 125 -4.88 8.95 17.41
C VAL A 125 -5.41 10.34 17.08
N ASP A 126 -6.36 10.44 16.15
CA ASP A 126 -7.07 11.66 15.78
C ASP A 126 -8.59 11.44 15.89
N PRO A 127 -9.25 12.04 16.91
CA PRO A 127 -10.69 11.94 17.09
C PRO A 127 -11.51 12.47 15.90
N MET A 128 -11.04 13.49 15.17
CA MET A 128 -11.77 14.02 14.01
C MET A 128 -11.75 13.03 12.86
N ALA A 129 -10.57 12.44 12.57
CA ALA A 129 -10.45 11.40 11.56
C ALA A 129 -11.28 10.15 11.92
N ALA A 130 -11.33 9.77 13.20
CA ALA A 130 -12.15 8.66 13.69
C ALA A 130 -13.65 8.90 13.48
N LEU A 131 -14.14 10.10 13.78
CA LEU A 131 -15.53 10.49 13.54
C LEU A 131 -15.85 10.54 12.03
N ALA A 132 -14.98 11.13 11.22
CA ALA A 132 -15.12 11.14 9.76
C ALA A 132 -15.16 9.71 9.18
N ALA A 133 -14.36 8.80 9.73
CA ALA A 133 -14.36 7.39 9.36
C ALA A 133 -15.66 6.67 9.74
N ALA A 134 -16.21 6.96 10.92
CA ALA A 134 -17.52 6.46 11.33
C ALA A 134 -18.61 6.91 10.35
N GLY A 135 -18.62 8.19 9.97
CA GLY A 135 -19.53 8.74 8.95
C GLY A 135 -19.45 8.00 7.62
N ARG A 136 -18.24 7.83 7.07
CA ARG A 136 -18.02 7.04 5.85
C ARG A 136 -18.49 5.60 5.97
N ARG A 137 -18.24 4.96 7.10
CA ARG A 137 -18.60 3.56 7.34
C ARG A 137 -20.11 3.40 7.33
N VAL A 138 -20.83 4.18 8.12
CA VAL A 138 -22.29 4.01 8.22
C VAL A 138 -22.99 4.36 6.92
N ASN A 139 -22.46 5.31 6.14
CA ASN A 139 -22.97 5.61 4.81
C ASN A 139 -22.82 4.45 3.82
N ARG A 140 -21.80 3.59 4.00
CA ARG A 140 -21.64 2.36 3.22
C ARG A 140 -22.52 1.20 3.74
N LEU A 141 -22.60 1.05 5.07
CA LEU A 141 -23.36 -0.04 5.69
C LEU A 141 -24.88 0.17 5.62
N PHE A 142 -25.33 1.42 5.70
CA PHE A 142 -26.74 1.79 5.76
C PHE A 142 -27.06 2.91 4.75
N PRO A 143 -26.89 2.67 3.44
CA PRO A 143 -27.01 3.73 2.41
C PRO A 143 -28.41 4.35 2.33
N GLN A 144 -29.43 3.60 2.75
CA GLN A 144 -30.84 4.05 2.74
C GLN A 144 -31.28 4.72 4.05
N MET A 145 -30.39 4.83 5.04
CA MET A 145 -30.72 5.37 6.36
C MET A 145 -30.17 6.79 6.52
N PRO A 146 -30.93 7.71 7.14
CA PRO A 146 -30.39 9.02 7.50
C PRO A 146 -29.13 8.90 8.35
N LEU A 147 -28.12 9.73 8.07
CA LEU A 147 -26.79 9.64 8.70
C LEU A 147 -26.85 9.58 10.23
N ALA A 148 -27.67 10.41 10.87
CA ALA A 148 -27.82 10.43 12.33
C ALA A 148 -28.31 9.07 12.88
N ALA A 149 -29.34 8.50 12.26
CA ALA A 149 -29.90 7.20 12.69
C ALA A 149 -28.90 6.07 12.43
N ALA A 150 -28.19 6.11 11.30
CA ALA A 150 -27.17 5.13 10.95
C ALA A 150 -25.98 5.15 11.93
N LEU A 151 -25.55 6.34 12.35
CA LEU A 151 -24.51 6.54 13.37
C LEU A 151 -24.95 5.99 14.73
N THR A 152 -26.15 6.33 15.19
CA THR A 152 -26.69 5.85 16.47
C THR A 152 -26.83 4.33 16.48
N ARG A 153 -27.41 3.77 15.40
CA ARG A 153 -27.55 2.33 15.25
C ARG A 153 -26.21 1.62 15.29
N TRP A 154 -25.23 2.11 14.52
CA TRP A 154 -23.90 1.52 14.50
C TRP A 154 -23.21 1.57 15.87
N ALA A 155 -23.31 2.70 16.58
CA ALA A 155 -22.74 2.84 17.91
C ALA A 155 -23.38 1.85 18.90
N ALA A 156 -24.71 1.75 18.90
CA ALA A 156 -25.46 0.85 19.77
C ALA A 156 -25.13 -0.63 19.48
N GLU A 157 -25.13 -1.05 18.22
CA GLU A 157 -24.77 -2.42 17.81
C GLU A 157 -23.33 -2.76 18.16
N THR A 158 -22.41 -1.80 18.01
CA THR A 158 -20.98 -2.00 18.33
C THR A 158 -20.76 -2.14 19.83
N LEU A 159 -21.40 -1.28 20.63
CA LEU A 159 -21.28 -1.30 22.09
C LEU A 159 -22.00 -2.50 22.72
N ALA A 160 -23.11 -2.97 22.15
CA ALA A 160 -23.84 -4.13 22.63
C ALA A 160 -23.09 -5.46 22.43
N ARG A 161 -22.18 -5.53 21.46
CA ARG A 161 -21.39 -6.74 21.16
C ARG A 161 -20.18 -6.94 22.08
N ILE A 162 -19.92 -6.03 23.01
CA ILE A 162 -18.79 -6.11 23.94
C ILE A 162 -19.26 -6.80 25.23
N PRO A 163 -18.83 -8.04 25.54
CA PRO A 163 -18.97 -8.56 26.89
C PRO A 163 -18.13 -7.69 27.84
N ALA A 164 -18.70 -7.29 28.98
CA ALA A 164 -18.03 -6.47 29.97
C ALA A 164 -16.80 -7.20 30.56
N LYS A 165 -15.63 -7.04 29.94
CA LYS A 165 -14.35 -7.46 30.52
C LYS A 165 -13.25 -6.45 30.13
N PRO A 166 -12.49 -5.92 31.10
CA PRO A 166 -11.46 -4.95 30.80
C PRO A 166 -10.25 -5.71 30.22
N VAL A 167 -9.84 -5.36 29.00
CA VAL A 167 -8.57 -5.83 28.45
C VAL A 167 -7.54 -4.74 28.72
N ALA A 168 -6.53 -5.07 29.51
CA ALA A 168 -5.40 -4.22 29.79
C ALA A 168 -4.67 -3.88 28.47
N CYS A 169 -4.38 -2.59 28.27
CA CYS A 169 -3.49 -2.16 27.19
C CYS A 169 -2.08 -2.71 27.46
N GLU A 170 -1.64 -3.69 26.68
CA GLU A 170 -0.21 -3.87 26.46
C GLU A 170 0.25 -2.83 25.43
N GLU A 171 1.21 -2.01 25.86
CA GLU A 171 1.91 -1.04 25.02
C GLU A 171 2.73 -1.78 23.97
N VAL A 172 2.35 -1.64 22.69
CA VAL A 172 3.14 -2.21 21.59
C VAL A 172 4.40 -1.36 21.39
N SER A 173 5.52 -2.06 21.53
CA SER A 173 6.89 -1.56 21.45
C SER A 173 7.35 -1.14 20.05
N ASP A 174 8.49 -0.46 20.09
CA ASP A 174 9.25 0.28 19.08
C ASP A 174 9.29 -0.28 17.64
N SER A 175 9.15 0.65 16.69
CA SER A 175 9.16 0.43 15.25
C SER A 175 10.56 0.09 14.72
N GLY A 176 10.75 -1.16 14.26
CA GLY A 176 11.92 -1.57 13.47
C GLY A 176 11.93 -0.97 12.05
N PRO A 177 13.09 -0.97 11.37
CA PRO A 177 13.27 -0.28 10.10
C PRO A 177 12.39 -0.90 9.00
N ILE A 178 11.62 -0.03 8.34
CA ILE A 178 10.66 -0.34 7.29
C ILE A 178 11.39 -0.96 6.08
N SER A 179 10.96 -2.16 5.66
CA SER A 179 11.49 -2.88 4.50
C SER A 179 11.29 -2.10 3.19
N THR A 180 12.29 -2.11 2.32
CA THR A 180 12.27 -1.46 1.00
C THR A 180 11.17 -1.98 0.05
N ASP A 181 10.65 -3.18 0.28
CA ASP A 181 9.54 -3.72 -0.51
C ASP A 181 8.20 -3.02 -0.16
N LEU A 182 8.00 -2.65 1.10
CA LEU A 182 6.85 -1.84 1.52
C LEU A 182 6.87 -0.44 0.91
N LEU A 183 8.05 0.11 0.62
CA LEU A 183 8.21 1.39 -0.06
C LEU A 183 7.86 1.31 -1.56
N MET A 184 7.99 0.14 -2.19
CA MET A 184 7.63 -0.06 -3.61
C MET A 184 6.12 -0.24 -3.79
N ASP A 185 5.44 -0.96 -2.89
CA ASP A 185 3.98 -1.05 -2.90
C ASP A 185 3.31 0.30 -2.56
N LEU A 186 3.95 1.12 -1.70
CA LEU A 186 3.52 2.49 -1.40
C LEU A 186 3.48 3.40 -2.63
N ALA A 187 4.35 3.16 -3.62
CA ALA A 187 4.46 3.97 -4.82
C ALA A 187 3.44 3.58 -5.90
N ILE A 188 2.93 2.35 -5.88
CA ILE A 188 2.02 1.82 -6.90
C ILE A 188 0.55 1.99 -6.48
N SER A 189 0.23 1.87 -5.19
CA SER A 189 -1.17 1.78 -4.74
C SER A 189 -1.87 3.10 -4.42
N GLY A 190 -1.19 4.25 -4.51
CA GLY A 190 -1.86 5.56 -4.42
C GLY A 190 -2.67 5.83 -3.13
N GLY A 191 -2.46 5.08 -2.04
CA GLY A 191 -3.09 5.36 -0.76
C GLY A 191 -2.83 4.30 0.30
N CYS A 192 -2.03 4.63 1.32
CA CYS A 192 -1.89 3.86 2.56
C CYS A 192 -3.15 3.94 3.44
N GLN A 193 -4.33 4.04 2.83
CA GLN A 193 -5.55 4.34 3.54
C GLN A 193 -6.30 3.05 3.86
N CYS A 194 -6.49 2.78 5.15
CA CYS A 194 -7.20 1.59 5.58
C CYS A 194 -8.63 1.66 5.05
N MET A 195 -9.06 0.64 4.30
CA MET A 195 -10.42 0.60 3.75
C MET A 195 -11.51 0.60 4.83
N VAL A 196 -11.16 0.24 6.07
CA VAL A 196 -12.06 0.11 7.22
C VAL A 196 -12.16 1.39 8.03
N CYS A 197 -11.04 1.95 8.51
CA CYS A 197 -11.04 3.15 9.37
C CYS A 197 -10.52 4.41 8.65
N GLY A 198 -10.02 4.30 7.43
CA GLY A 198 -9.44 5.44 6.72
C GLY A 198 -8.10 5.93 7.26
N SER A 199 -7.43 5.19 8.16
CA SER A 199 -6.10 5.52 8.69
C SER A 199 -5.02 5.45 7.61
N HIS A 200 -4.03 6.36 7.67
CA HIS A 200 -2.90 6.45 6.75
C HIS A 200 -1.77 5.43 7.01
N ARG A 201 -1.91 4.59 8.03
CA ARG A 201 -0.97 3.53 8.38
C ARG A 201 -1.49 2.16 7.95
N ALA A 202 -2.06 2.07 6.76
CA ALA A 202 -2.51 0.81 6.21
C ALA A 202 -1.42 0.11 5.42
N THR A 203 -1.30 -1.19 5.65
CA THR A 203 -0.44 -2.08 4.88
C THR A 203 -1.31 -2.96 4.00
N MET A 204 -0.78 -3.42 2.88
CA MET A 204 -1.45 -4.41 2.05
C MET A 204 -1.53 -5.72 2.85
N ARG A 205 -2.71 -6.35 2.90
CA ARG A 205 -2.93 -7.64 3.55
C ARG A 205 -3.17 -8.71 2.47
N PRO A 206 -2.17 -9.56 2.16
CA PRO A 206 -2.34 -10.63 1.18
C PRO A 206 -3.31 -11.73 1.64
N GLU A 207 -3.61 -11.80 2.94
CA GLU A 207 -4.54 -12.74 3.54
C GLU A 207 -6.01 -12.42 3.21
N LEU A 208 -6.30 -11.24 2.66
CA LEU A 208 -7.64 -10.88 2.19
C LEU A 208 -7.90 -11.40 0.77
N PRO A 209 -9.11 -11.91 0.46
CA PRO A 209 -9.49 -12.37 -0.88
C PRO A 209 -9.24 -11.33 -1.98
N LEU A 210 -9.41 -10.05 -1.63
CA LEU A 210 -8.96 -8.92 -2.43
C LEU A 210 -7.81 -8.23 -1.69
N LYS A 211 -6.62 -8.17 -2.31
CA LYS A 211 -5.43 -7.50 -1.77
C LYS A 211 -5.74 -6.06 -1.43
N SER A 212 -6.12 -5.81 -0.17
CA SER A 212 -6.67 -4.54 0.29
C SER A 212 -5.79 -3.94 1.38
N MET A 213 -5.88 -2.63 1.53
CA MET A 213 -5.11 -1.87 2.51
C MET A 213 -5.85 -1.85 3.85
N VAL A 214 -5.26 -2.43 4.90
CA VAL A 214 -5.81 -2.44 6.27
C VAL A 214 -4.71 -2.09 7.28
N CYS A 215 -4.99 -1.14 8.19
CA CYS A 215 -4.03 -0.78 9.24
C CYS A 215 -3.98 -1.83 10.36
N ASP A 216 -2.88 -1.84 11.12
CA ASP A 216 -2.69 -2.76 12.24
C ASP A 216 -3.78 -2.65 13.32
N GLN A 217 -4.47 -1.50 13.42
CA GLN A 217 -5.60 -1.33 14.34
C GLN A 217 -6.87 -2.03 13.86
N CYS A 218 -7.11 -2.10 12.55
CA CYS A 218 -8.30 -2.77 12.00
C CYS A 218 -8.04 -4.25 11.70
N TRP A 219 -6.78 -4.64 11.53
CA TRP A 219 -6.42 -6.00 11.15
C TRP A 219 -6.91 -7.08 12.12
N PRO A 220 -6.75 -6.96 13.45
CA PRO A 220 -7.22 -7.99 14.39
C PRO A 220 -8.71 -8.27 14.30
N VAL A 221 -9.53 -7.25 14.06
CA VAL A 221 -10.99 -7.39 13.91
C VAL A 221 -11.34 -8.16 12.65
N ILE A 222 -10.71 -7.81 11.52
CA ILE A 222 -10.96 -8.47 10.24
C ILE A 222 -10.42 -9.90 10.27
N ALA A 223 -9.24 -10.11 10.83
CA ALA A 223 -8.65 -11.44 10.99
C ALA A 223 -9.52 -12.36 11.87
N ALA A 224 -10.15 -11.82 12.92
CA ALA A 224 -11.09 -12.56 13.75
C ALA A 224 -12.41 -12.87 13.02
N GLU A 225 -12.92 -11.93 12.21
CA GLU A 225 -14.12 -12.18 11.37
C GLU A 225 -13.83 -13.28 10.32
N LEU A 226 -12.65 -13.28 9.69
CA LEU A 226 -12.24 -14.31 8.74
C LEU A 226 -12.03 -15.68 9.39
N ALA A 227 -11.41 -15.72 10.58
CA ALA A 227 -11.18 -16.98 11.28
C ALA A 227 -12.48 -17.62 11.81
N GLY A 228 -13.53 -16.82 12.02
CA GLY A 228 -14.84 -17.31 12.45
C GLY A 228 -15.70 -17.91 11.32
N GLU A 229 -15.38 -17.65 10.05
CA GLU A 229 -16.10 -18.23 8.90
C GLU A 229 -15.65 -19.67 8.57
N ASP A 230 -14.50 -20.12 9.08
CA ASP A 230 -13.95 -21.47 8.83
C ASP A 230 -14.54 -22.55 9.77
N GLU A 231 -15.16 -22.18 10.90
CA GLU A 231 -15.73 -23.16 11.86
C GLU A 231 -17.17 -23.59 11.52
N ASP A 232 -17.89 -22.88 10.65
CA ASP A 232 -19.28 -23.20 10.29
C ASP A 232 -19.42 -24.12 9.05
N ALA A 233 -18.31 -24.65 8.51
CA ALA A 233 -18.29 -25.49 7.31
C ALA A 233 -18.08 -27.00 7.57
N HIS A 234 -18.50 -27.51 8.73
CA HIS A 234 -18.37 -28.95 9.05
C HIS A 234 -19.58 -29.58 9.76
N ASP A 235 -20.78 -29.41 9.19
CA ASP A 235 -21.85 -30.39 9.43
C ASP A 235 -22.82 -30.51 8.24
N GLY A 236 -22.95 -31.73 7.71
CA GLY A 236 -24.20 -32.18 7.09
C GLY A 236 -24.28 -32.41 5.58
N HIS A 237 -23.25 -32.94 4.91
CA HIS A 237 -23.48 -33.70 3.67
C HIS A 237 -23.74 -35.18 4.00
N GLU A 238 -24.95 -35.50 4.48
CA GLU A 238 -25.46 -36.88 4.47
C GLU A 238 -26.31 -37.07 3.22
N TRP A 239 -25.67 -37.61 2.18
CA TRP A 239 -26.34 -38.14 0.99
C TRP A 239 -27.06 -39.44 1.37
N VAL A 240 -28.40 -39.43 1.43
CA VAL A 240 -29.19 -40.66 1.52
C VAL A 240 -29.31 -41.25 0.11
N ALA A 241 -28.68 -42.42 -0.07
CA ALA A 241 -28.98 -43.33 -1.16
C ALA A 241 -30.00 -44.37 -0.67
N ALA A 242 -31.19 -44.38 -1.27
CA ALA A 242 -32.06 -45.55 -1.47
C ALA A 242 -33.13 -45.21 -2.50
#